data_AF-A0A5F2B0U8-F1
#
_entry.id   AF-A0A5F2B0U8-F1
#
_cell.length_a   1.000
_cell.length_b   1.000
_cell.length_c   1.000
_cell.angle_alpha   90.00
_cell.angle_beta   90.00
_cell.angle_gamma   90.00
#
_symmetry.space_group_name_H-M   'P 1'
#
loop_
_entity.id
_entity.type
_entity.pdbx_description
1 polymer ?
#
loop_
_entity_poly.entity_id
_entity_poly.type
_entity_poly.pdbx_seq_one_letter_code
_entity_poly.pdbx_strand_id
1 'polypeptide(L)'
;MVKRVESNNERAADPFFKLMSLGFQEIFGSFSIQISKCQSLWSGSFVSILLIFVFSCSTVSMPGSGRFALEMIQEQAILEFYGTPEERESAIKLLRSSCRSLHPERALSCYNLSVLLSSSKNYPEALEYALRARKADPSDTLYRDQVFQVAYYLELEQGETLSSDEVEKRYFRAIKNCKAGKRNETLADLIVLADLKEIGRESLKKGIFSECVGEAEALVHVKPNEIDYTKEYYKFLENSHPYKEVWDVTGVVRKQSLEKMQTPNQEVTRAWKEFRQSVRSKNKPQAAEHLKKFKQSLETISQKSPHAKNLAVHLKKAAYYLIQGDPNFEGFRHLTKELEDNP
;
A
#
# COMPACT_ATOMS: atom_id res chain seq x y z
N MET A 1 44.81 -12.10 39.16
CA MET A 1 44.83 -10.69 39.62
C MET A 1 43.64 -9.97 39.02
N VAL A 2 42.96 -9.20 39.86
CA VAL A 2 41.69 -8.49 39.62
C VAL A 2 41.91 -7.26 38.73
N LYS A 3 41.11 -7.02 37.68
CA LYS A 3 40.17 -5.88 37.57
C LYS A 3 39.43 -5.81 36.21
N ARG A 4 38.22 -5.29 36.36
CA ARG A 4 37.03 -5.12 35.51
C ARG A 4 37.07 -3.77 34.78
N VAL A 5 36.34 -3.64 33.65
CA VAL A 5 35.29 -2.62 33.33
C VAL A 5 35.23 -2.27 31.82
N GLU A 6 34.14 -2.73 31.21
CA GLU A 6 33.16 -2.12 30.25
C GLU A 6 33.58 -1.23 29.06
N SER A 7 33.00 -1.53 27.88
CA SER A 7 32.06 -0.62 27.18
C SER A 7 31.45 -1.23 25.90
N ASN A 8 30.12 -1.42 25.94
CA ASN A 8 29.06 -1.25 24.92
C ASN A 8 29.18 -1.92 23.54
N ASN A 9 28.33 -2.93 23.22
CA ASN A 9 26.92 -2.85 22.78
C ASN A 9 26.72 -2.24 21.38
N GLU A 10 26.81 -3.08 20.34
CA GLU A 10 25.99 -2.91 19.13
C GLU A 10 24.98 -4.07 19.10
N ARG A 11 23.75 -3.76 19.54
CA ARG A 11 22.60 -4.65 19.35
C ARG A 11 22.10 -4.50 17.93
N ALA A 12 21.92 -5.65 17.29
CA ALA A 12 21.12 -5.86 16.11
C ALA A 12 19.85 -5.00 16.14
N ALA A 13 19.68 -4.17 15.12
CA ALA A 13 18.43 -3.51 14.83
C ALA A 13 17.44 -4.56 14.33
N ASP A 14 16.52 -4.93 15.21
CA ASP A 14 15.41 -5.85 14.97
C ASP A 14 14.51 -5.28 13.84
N PRO A 15 14.19 -6.03 12.76
CA PRO A 15 13.30 -5.60 11.68
C PRO A 15 11.92 -5.14 12.15
N PHE A 16 11.52 -5.54 13.36
CA PHE A 16 10.33 -5.07 14.06
C PHE A 16 10.33 -3.54 14.32
N PHE A 17 11.51 -2.91 14.51
CA PHE A 17 11.62 -1.47 14.75
C PHE A 17 11.38 -0.61 13.49
N LYS A 18 11.59 -1.15 12.29
CA LYS A 18 11.45 -0.40 11.03
C LYS A 18 9.98 -0.26 10.58
N LEU A 19 9.15 -1.26 10.87
CA LEU A 19 7.69 -1.20 10.66
C LEU A 19 6.99 -0.37 11.73
N MET A 20 7.47 -0.45 12.99
CA MET A 20 6.99 0.41 14.07
C MET A 20 7.33 1.88 13.83
N SER A 21 8.50 2.21 13.25
CA SER A 21 8.89 3.62 13.02
C SER A 21 8.06 4.33 11.96
N LEU A 22 7.62 3.64 10.90
CA LEU A 22 6.80 4.23 9.83
C LEU A 22 5.35 4.50 10.29
N GLY A 23 4.69 3.52 10.91
CA GLY A 23 3.35 3.73 11.49
C GLY A 23 3.34 4.71 12.65
N PHE A 24 4.42 4.76 13.44
CA PHE A 24 4.60 5.73 14.52
C PHE A 24 4.87 7.14 13.98
N GLN A 25 5.62 7.31 12.88
CA GLN A 25 5.82 8.63 12.25
C GLN A 25 4.51 9.23 11.72
N GLU A 26 3.63 8.44 11.12
CA GLU A 26 2.34 8.92 10.62
C GLU A 26 1.37 9.29 11.76
N ILE A 27 1.36 8.51 12.84
CA ILE A 27 0.66 8.88 14.07
C ILE A 27 1.29 10.13 14.69
N PHE A 28 2.61 10.26 14.75
CA PHE A 28 3.28 11.48 15.22
C PHE A 28 2.89 12.71 14.38
N GLY A 29 2.66 12.54 13.08
CA GLY A 29 2.09 13.56 12.21
C GLY A 29 0.67 13.97 12.62
N SER A 30 -0.16 13.02 13.11
CA SER A 30 -1.47 13.31 13.69
C SER A 30 -1.43 13.89 15.11
N PHE A 31 -0.33 13.68 15.83
CA PHE A 31 -0.06 14.26 17.14
C PHE A 31 0.46 15.70 17.04
N SER A 32 1.30 16.01 16.05
CA SER A 32 1.85 17.36 15.87
C SER A 32 0.83 18.37 15.33
N ILE A 33 1.02 19.64 15.68
CA ILE A 33 0.45 20.76 14.95
C ILE A 33 1.37 20.96 13.75
N GLN A 34 0.84 20.86 12.52
CA GLN A 34 1.63 20.92 11.29
C GLN A 34 2.61 22.10 11.32
N ILE A 35 3.92 21.79 11.22
CA ILE A 35 4.94 22.78 10.87
C ILE A 35 5.29 22.56 9.39
N SER A 36 5.14 23.60 8.58
CA SER A 36 5.61 23.67 7.21
C SER A 36 7.11 23.36 7.16
N LYS A 37 7.50 22.34 6.40
CA LYS A 37 8.91 21.99 6.17
C LYS A 37 9.65 23.15 5.49
N CYS A 38 10.58 23.77 6.19
CA CYS A 38 11.76 24.37 5.59
C CYS A 38 12.96 23.50 5.97
N GLN A 39 13.49 22.75 5.01
CA GLN A 39 14.83 22.16 5.09
C GLN A 39 15.67 22.79 4.00
N SER A 40 16.55 23.71 4.38
CA SER A 40 17.63 24.21 3.54
C SER A 40 18.82 23.27 3.65
N LEU A 41 19.27 22.83 2.48
CA LEU A 41 20.53 22.18 2.14
C LEU A 41 21.72 22.60 3.01
N TRP A 42 22.42 21.60 3.56
CA TRP A 42 23.86 21.71 3.83
C TRP A 42 24.56 20.59 3.06
N SER A 43 25.08 20.99 1.90
CA SER A 43 26.12 20.35 1.13
C SER A 43 27.43 20.33 1.93
N GLY A 44 28.06 19.16 2.03
CA GLY A 44 29.41 19.02 2.55
C GLY A 44 30.12 17.90 1.80
N SER A 45 30.69 18.24 0.64
CA SER A 45 31.57 17.38 -0.16
C SER A 45 32.87 17.07 0.59
N PHE A 46 33.27 15.81 0.64
CA PHE A 46 34.67 15.40 0.84
C PHE A 46 34.97 14.08 0.10
N VAL A 47 35.43 14.24 -1.15
CA VAL A 47 36.60 13.63 -1.81
C VAL A 47 37.07 12.23 -1.36
N SER A 48 36.94 11.30 -2.31
CA SER A 48 37.85 10.21 -2.75
C SER A 48 38.33 9.12 -1.78
N ILE A 49 38.19 7.86 -2.21
CA ILE A 49 39.30 6.96 -2.61
C ILE A 49 38.76 5.65 -3.19
N LEU A 50 39.28 5.27 -4.37
CA LEU A 50 39.17 3.99 -5.04
C LEU A 50 39.59 2.84 -4.11
N LEU A 51 38.86 1.71 -4.13
CA LEU A 51 39.47 0.38 -4.02
C LEU A 51 38.57 -0.65 -4.74
N ILE A 52 39.09 -1.14 -5.86
CA ILE A 52 38.58 -2.28 -6.63
C ILE A 52 39.04 -3.54 -5.90
N PHE A 53 38.12 -4.44 -5.55
CA PHE A 53 38.40 -5.88 -5.43
C PHE A 53 37.19 -6.67 -5.90
N VAL A 54 37.38 -7.38 -7.01
CA VAL A 54 36.50 -8.43 -7.53
C VAL A 54 36.96 -9.74 -6.91
N PHE A 55 36.07 -10.44 -6.21
CA PHE A 55 36.13 -11.89 -6.06
C PHE A 55 34.70 -12.44 -6.03
N SER A 56 34.41 -13.29 -7.00
CA SER A 56 33.17 -14.05 -7.11
C SER A 56 33.51 -15.52 -6.83
N CYS A 57 32.78 -16.16 -5.92
CA CYS A 57 32.37 -17.56 -6.07
C CYS A 57 31.26 -17.90 -5.06
N SER A 58 30.13 -18.32 -5.60
CA SER A 58 28.89 -18.76 -4.95
C SER A 58 29.01 -20.15 -4.32
N THR A 59 28.36 -20.38 -3.17
CA THR A 59 27.70 -21.66 -2.87
C THR A 59 26.43 -21.43 -2.06
N VAL A 60 25.34 -21.96 -2.60
CA VAL A 60 24.02 -22.10 -1.97
C VAL A 60 24.07 -23.29 -1.02
N SER A 61 23.53 -23.14 0.19
CA SER A 61 22.99 -24.27 0.94
C SER A 61 21.62 -23.92 1.49
N MET A 62 20.58 -24.51 0.91
CA MET A 62 19.26 -24.59 1.53
C MET A 62 19.05 -26.00 2.08
N PRO A 63 18.74 -26.14 3.38
CA PRO A 63 17.92 -27.23 3.90
C PRO A 63 16.48 -26.73 4.04
N GLY A 64 15.55 -27.46 3.43
CA GLY A 64 14.18 -26.99 3.20
C GLY A 64 13.31 -26.81 4.44
N SER A 65 12.19 -26.13 4.24
CA SER A 65 10.90 -26.52 4.82
C SER A 65 9.79 -25.78 4.09
N GLY A 66 8.72 -26.52 3.81
CA GLY A 66 7.55 -26.05 3.07
C GLY A 66 6.85 -24.87 3.75
N ARG A 67 6.04 -24.19 2.92
CA ARG A 67 5.25 -22.95 3.14
C ARG A 67 5.88 -21.63 2.71
N PHE A 68 7.20 -21.51 2.58
CA PHE A 68 7.82 -20.24 2.14
C PHE A 68 7.98 -20.08 0.60
N ALA A 69 7.66 -21.12 -0.19
CA ALA A 69 7.85 -21.10 -1.64
C ALA A 69 6.77 -20.31 -2.41
N LEU A 70 5.58 -20.07 -1.83
CA LEU A 70 4.54 -19.26 -2.48
C LEU A 70 4.78 -17.75 -2.30
N GLU A 71 5.26 -17.32 -1.13
CA GLU A 71 5.53 -15.91 -0.84
C GLU A 71 6.80 -15.39 -1.55
N MET A 72 7.79 -16.26 -1.79
CA MET A 72 8.99 -15.93 -2.58
C MET A 72 8.68 -15.51 -4.03
N ILE A 73 7.52 -15.89 -4.58
CA ILE A 73 7.18 -15.58 -5.98
C ILE A 73 6.99 -14.06 -6.17
N GLN A 74 6.64 -13.29 -5.12
CA GLN A 74 6.58 -11.82 -5.22
C GLN A 74 7.95 -11.14 -5.07
N GLU A 75 8.83 -11.58 -4.17
CA GLU A 75 10.17 -10.97 -4.00
C GLU A 75 11.16 -11.35 -5.13
N GLN A 76 11.10 -12.57 -5.66
CA GLN A 76 12.00 -13.01 -6.73
C GLN A 76 11.72 -12.30 -8.07
N ALA A 77 10.45 -12.05 -8.39
CA ALA A 77 10.05 -11.31 -9.60
C ALA A 77 10.38 -9.81 -9.51
N ILE A 78 10.40 -9.25 -8.29
CA ILE A 78 10.88 -7.87 -8.03
C ILE A 78 12.40 -7.79 -8.17
N LEU A 79 13.15 -8.80 -7.71
CA LEU A 79 14.59 -8.92 -7.98
C LEU A 79 14.87 -9.07 -9.49
N GLU A 80 13.99 -9.72 -10.24
CA GLU A 80 14.07 -9.91 -11.70
C GLU A 80 13.90 -8.61 -12.51
N PHE A 81 13.34 -7.56 -11.90
CA PHE A 81 13.31 -6.21 -12.48
C PHE A 81 14.66 -5.47 -12.34
N TYR A 82 15.58 -5.98 -11.49
CA TYR A 82 16.90 -5.40 -11.20
C TYR A 82 18.10 -6.36 -11.37
N GLY A 83 17.88 -7.61 -11.78
CA GLY A 83 18.93 -8.66 -11.92
C GLY A 83 19.64 -8.71 -13.28
N THR A 84 20.70 -9.52 -13.39
CA THR A 84 21.48 -9.70 -14.64
C THR A 84 20.72 -10.56 -15.68
N PRO A 85 21.11 -10.55 -16.97
CA PRO A 85 20.48 -11.39 -18.01
C PRO A 85 20.44 -12.89 -17.68
N GLU A 86 21.47 -13.40 -17.02
CA GLU A 86 21.60 -14.82 -16.62
C GLU A 86 20.62 -15.20 -15.50
N GLU A 87 20.40 -14.27 -14.56
CA GLU A 87 19.43 -14.43 -13.48
C GLU A 87 18.01 -14.44 -14.03
N ARG A 88 17.73 -13.58 -15.02
CA ARG A 88 16.44 -13.55 -15.75
C ARG A 88 16.17 -14.86 -16.48
N GLU A 89 17.15 -15.42 -17.20
CA GLU A 89 16.96 -16.70 -17.89
C GLU A 89 16.69 -17.86 -16.90
N SER A 90 17.38 -17.84 -15.75
CA SER A 90 17.20 -18.83 -14.69
C SER A 90 15.82 -18.75 -14.04
N ALA A 91 15.33 -17.53 -13.77
CA ALA A 91 14.00 -17.29 -13.24
C ALA A 91 12.89 -17.71 -14.22
N ILE A 92 13.03 -17.41 -15.52
CA ILE A 92 12.12 -17.91 -16.56
C ILE A 92 12.07 -19.45 -16.55
N LYS A 93 13.20 -20.15 -16.47
CA LYS A 93 13.24 -21.62 -16.41
C LYS A 93 12.49 -22.16 -15.18
N LEU A 94 12.72 -21.55 -14.01
CA LEU A 94 12.05 -21.93 -12.77
C LEU A 94 10.54 -21.73 -12.87
N LEU A 95 10.10 -20.55 -13.30
CA LEU A 95 8.68 -20.22 -13.45
C LEU A 95 8.00 -21.12 -14.48
N ARG A 96 8.64 -21.40 -15.62
CA ARG A 96 8.15 -22.36 -16.62
C ARG A 96 7.93 -23.74 -16.02
N SER A 97 8.87 -24.22 -15.19
CA SER A 97 8.74 -25.51 -14.53
C SER A 97 7.61 -25.54 -13.49
N SER A 98 7.45 -24.47 -12.72
CA SER A 98 6.40 -24.33 -11.70
C SER A 98 5.01 -24.29 -12.32
N CYS A 99 4.86 -23.52 -13.40
CA CYS A 99 3.59 -23.34 -14.13
C CYS A 99 3.10 -24.59 -14.89
N ARG A 100 3.87 -25.69 -14.97
CA ARG A 100 3.44 -26.91 -15.67
C ARG A 100 2.20 -27.57 -15.06
N SER A 101 1.92 -27.32 -13.79
CA SER A 101 0.78 -27.87 -13.08
C SER A 101 -0.32 -26.82 -12.94
N LEU A 102 -1.53 -27.16 -13.39
CA LEU A 102 -2.72 -26.29 -13.34
C LEU A 102 -3.38 -26.23 -11.94
N HIS A 103 -2.62 -26.39 -10.86
CA HIS A 103 -3.15 -26.23 -9.51
C HIS A 103 -3.32 -24.73 -9.18
N PRO A 104 -4.41 -24.33 -8.49
CA PRO A 104 -4.66 -22.92 -8.13
C PRO A 104 -3.49 -22.26 -7.39
N GLU A 105 -2.84 -22.98 -6.47
CA GLU A 105 -1.66 -22.51 -5.72
C GLU A 105 -0.45 -22.17 -6.60
N ARG A 106 -0.44 -22.61 -7.86
CA ARG A 106 0.62 -22.37 -8.84
C ARG A 106 0.24 -21.35 -9.92
N ALA A 107 -1.02 -20.87 -9.92
CA ALA A 107 -1.50 -19.85 -10.84
C ALA A 107 -0.62 -18.59 -10.82
N LEU A 108 -0.13 -18.21 -9.63
CA LEU A 108 0.77 -17.07 -9.45
C LEU A 108 2.10 -17.22 -10.21
N SER A 109 2.64 -18.44 -10.33
CA SER A 109 3.87 -18.68 -11.12
C SER A 109 3.62 -18.44 -12.60
N CYS A 110 2.45 -18.85 -13.11
CA CYS A 110 2.04 -18.60 -14.49
C CYS A 110 1.80 -17.12 -14.75
N TYR A 111 1.18 -16.41 -13.81
CA TYR A 111 0.97 -14.97 -13.88
C TYR A 111 2.31 -14.21 -13.93
N ASN A 112 3.23 -14.52 -13.02
CA ASN A 112 4.54 -13.87 -13.00
C ASN A 112 5.34 -14.11 -14.29
N LEU A 113 5.31 -15.33 -14.82
CA LEU A 113 5.92 -15.63 -16.11
C LEU A 113 5.31 -14.80 -17.24
N SER A 114 4.00 -14.64 -17.24
CA SER A 114 3.30 -13.76 -18.19
C SER A 114 3.76 -12.30 -18.09
N VAL A 115 3.88 -11.77 -16.87
CA VAL A 115 4.37 -10.40 -16.64
C VAL A 115 5.79 -10.22 -17.18
N LEU A 116 6.69 -11.18 -16.92
CA LEU A 116 8.07 -11.13 -17.38
C LEU A 116 8.17 -11.18 -18.90
N LEU A 117 7.45 -12.10 -19.54
CA LEU A 117 7.41 -12.21 -21.00
C LEU A 117 6.81 -10.95 -21.64
N SER A 118 5.78 -10.36 -21.02
CA SER A 118 5.20 -9.09 -21.45
C SER A 118 6.20 -7.93 -21.36
N SER A 119 7.00 -7.88 -20.30
CA SER A 119 8.06 -6.86 -20.15
C SER A 119 9.15 -7.00 -21.23
N SER A 120 9.39 -8.23 -21.71
CA SER A 120 10.27 -8.53 -22.84
C SER A 120 9.58 -8.35 -24.20
N LYS A 121 8.33 -7.86 -24.26
CA LYS A 121 7.49 -7.74 -25.46
C LYS A 121 7.20 -9.05 -26.19
N ASN A 122 7.38 -10.19 -25.52
CA ASN A 122 6.98 -11.49 -26.03
C ASN A 122 5.51 -11.76 -25.64
N TYR A 123 4.60 -11.00 -26.24
CA TYR A 123 3.17 -11.07 -25.95
C TYR A 123 2.50 -12.41 -26.30
N PRO A 124 2.87 -13.13 -27.39
CA PRO A 124 2.26 -14.42 -27.70
C PRO A 124 2.48 -15.45 -26.58
N GLU A 125 3.74 -15.59 -26.14
CA GLU A 125 4.08 -16.52 -25.06
C GLU A 125 3.52 -16.02 -23.71
N ALA A 126 3.56 -14.71 -23.48
CA ALA A 126 2.96 -14.12 -22.27
C ALA A 126 1.47 -14.43 -22.16
N LEU A 127 0.73 -14.44 -23.28
CA LEU A 127 -0.71 -14.70 -23.28
C LEU A 127 -1.00 -16.15 -22.94
N GLU A 128 -0.22 -17.09 -23.47
CA GLU A 128 -0.33 -18.51 -23.13
C GLU A 128 -0.27 -18.70 -21.61
N TYR A 129 0.71 -18.08 -20.96
CA TYR A 129 0.90 -18.20 -19.51
C TYR A 129 -0.14 -17.41 -18.70
N ALA A 130 -0.63 -16.28 -19.20
CA ALA A 130 -1.76 -15.56 -18.59
C ALA A 130 -3.03 -16.42 -18.59
N LEU A 131 -3.35 -17.05 -19.72
CA LEU A 131 -4.51 -17.93 -19.85
C LEU A 131 -4.40 -19.15 -18.94
N ARG A 132 -3.18 -19.69 -18.76
CA ARG A 132 -2.93 -20.77 -17.78
C ARG A 132 -3.17 -20.32 -16.34
N ALA A 133 -2.73 -19.11 -15.97
CA ALA A 133 -3.00 -18.55 -14.65
C ALA A 133 -4.51 -18.42 -14.40
N ARG A 134 -5.24 -17.81 -15.35
CA ARG A 134 -6.71 -17.67 -15.29
C ARG A 134 -7.42 -19.02 -15.26
N LYS A 135 -6.93 -20.02 -15.99
CA LYS A 135 -7.52 -21.36 -15.99
C LYS A 135 -7.31 -22.07 -14.65
N ALA A 136 -6.16 -21.87 -14.01
CA ALA A 136 -5.83 -22.48 -12.72
C ALA A 136 -6.64 -21.86 -11.57
N ASP A 137 -6.92 -20.56 -11.61
CA ASP A 137 -7.85 -19.89 -10.71
C ASP A 137 -8.72 -18.87 -11.47
N PRO A 138 -9.92 -19.28 -11.93
CA PRO A 138 -10.83 -18.39 -12.67
C PRO A 138 -11.47 -17.29 -11.84
N SER A 139 -11.40 -17.37 -10.50
CA SER A 139 -12.07 -16.43 -9.60
C SER A 139 -11.20 -15.23 -9.24
N ASP A 140 -9.88 -15.35 -9.40
CA ASP A 140 -8.93 -14.28 -9.13
C ASP A 140 -8.93 -13.25 -10.26
N THR A 141 -9.31 -12.01 -9.91
CA THR A 141 -9.37 -10.89 -10.85
C THR A 141 -7.99 -10.51 -11.39
N LEU A 142 -6.91 -10.74 -10.65
CA LEU A 142 -5.54 -10.45 -11.07
C LEU A 142 -5.19 -11.19 -12.38
N TYR A 143 -5.54 -12.47 -12.47
CA TYR A 143 -5.21 -13.30 -13.63
C TYR A 143 -6.08 -12.95 -14.84
N ARG A 144 -7.35 -12.59 -14.61
CA ARG A 144 -8.22 -12.06 -15.65
C ARG A 144 -7.65 -10.75 -16.22
N ASP A 145 -7.24 -9.84 -15.35
CA ASP A 145 -6.72 -8.53 -15.75
C ASP A 145 -5.38 -8.67 -16.50
N GLN A 146 -4.53 -9.65 -16.11
CA GLN A 146 -3.32 -9.98 -16.87
C GLN A 146 -3.63 -10.50 -18.27
N VAL A 147 -4.58 -11.45 -18.42
CA VAL A 147 -5.00 -11.92 -19.75
C VAL A 147 -5.43 -10.75 -20.61
N PHE A 148 -6.25 -9.86 -20.05
CA PHE A 148 -6.72 -8.66 -20.73
C PHE A 148 -5.56 -7.75 -21.17
N GLN A 149 -4.61 -7.45 -20.26
CA GLN A 149 -3.48 -6.59 -20.54
C GLN A 149 -2.59 -7.15 -21.65
N VAL A 150 -2.24 -8.44 -21.60
CA VAL A 150 -1.37 -9.06 -22.60
C VAL A 150 -2.07 -9.16 -23.96
N ALA A 151 -3.34 -9.57 -23.95
CA ALA A 151 -4.16 -9.64 -25.15
C ALA A 151 -4.25 -8.28 -25.85
N TYR A 152 -4.43 -7.21 -25.08
CA TYR A 152 -4.44 -5.84 -25.60
C TYR A 152 -3.15 -5.48 -26.33
N TYR A 153 -1.99 -5.72 -25.72
CA TYR A 153 -0.71 -5.41 -26.36
C TYR A 153 -0.45 -6.28 -27.59
N LEU A 154 -0.84 -7.55 -27.56
CA LEU A 154 -0.72 -8.42 -28.73
C LEU A 154 -1.57 -7.92 -29.90
N GLU A 155 -2.84 -7.58 -29.67
CA GLU A 155 -3.74 -7.09 -30.72
C GLU A 155 -3.32 -5.70 -31.24
N LEU A 156 -2.83 -4.83 -30.34
CA LEU A 156 -2.42 -3.47 -30.69
C LEU A 156 -1.07 -3.43 -31.43
N GLU A 157 -0.08 -4.22 -30.98
CA GLU A 157 1.29 -4.19 -31.52
C GLU A 157 1.52 -5.20 -32.65
N GLN A 158 0.85 -6.35 -32.62
CA GLN A 158 1.12 -7.45 -33.55
C GLN A 158 -0.08 -7.78 -34.46
N GLY A 159 -1.27 -7.21 -34.20
CA GLY A 159 -2.42 -7.32 -35.09
C GLY A 159 -3.05 -8.71 -35.16
N GLU A 160 -2.70 -9.61 -34.25
CA GLU A 160 -3.25 -10.97 -34.20
C GLU A 160 -4.65 -10.98 -33.55
N THR A 161 -5.59 -11.67 -34.18
CA THR A 161 -6.95 -11.86 -33.64
C THR A 161 -6.98 -12.96 -32.59
N LEU A 162 -7.43 -12.61 -31.39
CA LEU A 162 -7.46 -13.51 -30.24
C LEU A 162 -8.76 -14.31 -30.09
N SER A 163 -8.64 -15.49 -29.48
CA SER A 163 -9.73 -16.25 -28.88
C SER A 163 -10.12 -15.67 -27.51
N SER A 164 -10.43 -14.38 -27.45
CA SER A 164 -10.96 -13.71 -26.26
C SER A 164 -12.49 -13.77 -26.20
N ASP A 165 -13.04 -13.57 -25.00
CA ASP A 165 -14.47 -13.41 -24.77
C ASP A 165 -15.01 -12.23 -25.60
N GLU A 166 -16.28 -12.29 -26.03
CA GLU A 166 -16.90 -11.26 -26.87
C GLU A 166 -16.90 -9.89 -26.18
N VAL A 167 -17.01 -9.87 -24.85
CA VAL A 167 -16.86 -8.65 -24.03
C VAL A 167 -15.46 -8.05 -24.17
N GLU A 168 -14.42 -8.86 -24.01
CA GLU A 168 -13.02 -8.43 -24.10
C GLU A 168 -12.68 -7.93 -25.51
N LYS A 169 -13.10 -8.66 -26.55
CA LYS A 169 -12.96 -8.22 -27.96
C LYS A 169 -13.60 -6.86 -28.19
N ARG A 170 -14.80 -6.67 -27.66
CA ARG A 170 -15.55 -5.43 -27.81
C ARG A 170 -14.85 -4.27 -27.09
N TYR A 171 -14.28 -4.53 -25.92
CA TYR A 171 -13.49 -3.55 -25.18
C TYR A 171 -12.19 -3.18 -25.91
N PHE A 172 -11.45 -4.14 -26.46
CA PHE A 172 -10.25 -3.85 -27.26
C PHE A 172 -10.56 -3.06 -28.52
N ARG A 173 -11.61 -3.46 -29.25
CA ARG A 173 -12.08 -2.73 -30.44
C ARG A 173 -12.49 -1.30 -30.09
N ALA A 174 -13.17 -1.09 -28.98
CA ALA A 174 -13.50 0.24 -28.48
C ALA A 174 -12.23 1.08 -28.22
N ILE A 175 -11.20 0.53 -27.57
CA ILE A 175 -9.94 1.25 -27.32
C ILE A 175 -9.23 1.58 -28.63
N LYS A 176 -9.14 0.62 -29.55
CA LYS A 176 -8.48 0.79 -30.85
C LYS A 176 -9.16 1.89 -31.67
N ASN A 177 -10.49 1.88 -31.73
CA ASN A 177 -11.28 2.89 -32.41
C ASN A 177 -11.15 4.26 -31.72
N CYS A 178 -11.15 4.29 -30.38
CA CYS A 178 -10.97 5.49 -29.58
C CYS A 178 -9.64 6.18 -29.91
N LYS A 179 -8.53 5.42 -29.91
CA LYS A 179 -7.20 5.90 -30.30
C LYS A 179 -7.11 6.33 -31.76
N ALA A 180 -7.88 5.70 -32.65
CA ALA A 180 -7.94 6.04 -34.06
C ALA A 180 -8.87 7.23 -34.37
N GLY A 181 -9.49 7.87 -33.37
CA GLY A 181 -10.43 8.98 -33.56
C GLY A 181 -11.79 8.56 -34.12
N LYS A 182 -12.08 7.26 -34.17
CA LYS A 182 -13.32 6.67 -34.69
C LYS A 182 -14.43 6.70 -33.63
N ARG A 183 -15.01 7.88 -33.41
CA ARG A 183 -15.94 8.15 -32.31
C ARG A 183 -17.21 7.30 -32.39
N ASN A 184 -17.82 7.16 -33.57
CA ASN A 184 -19.10 6.46 -33.72
C ASN A 184 -18.95 4.95 -33.52
N GLU A 185 -17.87 4.36 -34.02
CA GLU A 185 -17.55 2.95 -33.83
C GLU A 185 -17.19 2.65 -32.37
N THR A 186 -16.47 3.56 -31.70
CA THR A 186 -16.22 3.47 -30.26
C THR A 186 -17.54 3.49 -29.48
N LEU A 187 -18.43 4.42 -29.80
CA LEU A 187 -19.74 4.53 -29.16
C LEU A 187 -20.58 3.27 -29.30
N ALA A 188 -20.61 2.66 -30.49
CA ALA A 188 -21.36 1.44 -30.73
C ALA A 188 -20.91 0.28 -29.83
N ASP A 189 -19.60 0.16 -29.57
CA ASP A 189 -19.06 -0.84 -28.66
C ASP A 189 -19.32 -0.51 -27.19
N LEU A 190 -19.19 0.77 -26.80
CA LEU A 190 -19.43 1.20 -25.42
C LEU A 190 -20.89 1.08 -25.00
N ILE A 191 -21.86 1.31 -25.89
CA ILE A 191 -23.29 1.13 -25.59
C ILE A 191 -23.55 -0.32 -25.16
N VAL A 192 -23.06 -1.28 -25.93
CA VAL A 192 -23.24 -2.71 -25.62
C VAL A 192 -22.51 -3.08 -24.32
N LEU A 193 -21.28 -2.58 -24.12
CA LEU A 193 -20.54 -2.82 -22.86
C LEU A 193 -21.26 -2.25 -21.63
N ALA A 194 -21.93 -1.10 -21.78
CA ALA A 194 -22.71 -0.49 -20.72
C ALA A 194 -23.99 -1.28 -20.42
N ASP A 195 -24.67 -1.78 -21.45
CA ASP A 195 -25.86 -2.64 -21.30
C ASP A 195 -25.52 -3.96 -20.59
N LEU A 196 -24.33 -4.50 -20.86
CA LEU A 196 -23.78 -5.69 -20.17
C LEU A 196 -23.28 -5.38 -18.75
N LYS A 197 -23.26 -4.11 -18.34
CA LYS A 197 -22.71 -3.62 -17.05
C LYS A 197 -21.20 -3.87 -16.86
N GLU A 198 -20.48 -4.01 -17.96
CA GLU A 198 -19.02 -4.21 -17.96
C GLU A 198 -18.26 -2.88 -17.85
N ILE A 199 -18.93 -1.76 -18.12
CA ILE A 199 -18.40 -0.42 -17.90
C ILE A 199 -19.38 0.46 -17.11
N GLY A 200 -18.85 1.28 -16.21
CA GLY A 200 -19.60 2.30 -15.49
C GLY A 200 -19.25 3.73 -15.91
N ARG A 201 -19.96 4.68 -15.31
CA ARG A 201 -19.84 6.11 -15.59
C ARG A 201 -18.41 6.65 -15.39
N GLU A 202 -17.67 6.11 -14.42
CA GLU A 202 -16.31 6.52 -14.09
C GLU A 202 -15.33 6.20 -15.23
N SER A 203 -15.49 5.03 -15.86
CA SER A 203 -14.68 4.62 -17.02
C SER A 203 -14.84 5.56 -18.21
N LEU A 204 -16.03 6.18 -18.34
CA LEU A 204 -16.34 7.15 -19.38
C LEU A 204 -15.85 8.57 -19.04
N LYS A 205 -15.92 8.98 -17.76
CA LYS A 205 -15.55 10.35 -17.35
C LYS A 205 -14.05 10.53 -17.09
N LYS A 206 -13.36 9.50 -16.59
CA LYS A 206 -11.96 9.59 -16.15
C LYS A 206 -11.04 8.51 -16.75
N GLY A 207 -11.61 7.56 -17.49
CA GLY A 207 -10.86 6.46 -18.09
C GLY A 207 -10.38 6.76 -19.51
N ILE A 208 -9.87 5.73 -20.17
CA ILE A 208 -9.32 5.78 -21.54
C ILE A 208 -10.32 6.31 -22.58
N PHE A 209 -11.62 6.20 -22.32
CA PHE A 209 -12.67 6.64 -23.24
C PHE A 209 -13.08 8.10 -23.07
N SER A 210 -12.63 8.76 -22.00
CA SER A 210 -12.99 10.15 -21.71
C SER A 210 -12.54 11.12 -22.80
N GLU A 211 -11.36 10.87 -23.38
CA GLU A 211 -10.76 11.71 -24.42
C GLU A 211 -11.44 11.54 -25.79
N CYS A 212 -12.01 10.38 -26.09
CA CYS A 212 -12.57 10.10 -27.43
C CYS A 212 -14.09 10.25 -27.53
N VAL A 213 -14.81 10.04 -26.44
CA VAL A 213 -16.28 9.99 -26.47
C VAL A 213 -16.93 11.17 -25.74
N GLY A 214 -16.26 11.69 -24.71
CA GLY A 214 -16.79 12.77 -23.86
C GLY A 214 -18.14 12.43 -23.24
N GLU A 215 -18.95 13.44 -22.92
CA GLU A 215 -20.32 13.27 -22.44
C GLU A 215 -21.27 13.01 -23.62
N ALA A 216 -21.24 11.79 -24.17
CA ALA A 216 -22.18 11.39 -25.22
C ALA A 216 -23.58 11.11 -24.65
N GLU A 217 -24.60 11.69 -25.28
CA GLU A 217 -26.02 11.54 -24.88
C GLU A 217 -26.45 10.07 -24.75
N ALA A 218 -25.98 9.21 -25.64
CA ALA A 218 -26.28 7.77 -25.64
C ALA A 218 -25.79 7.03 -24.39
N LEU A 219 -24.85 7.60 -23.62
CA LEU A 219 -24.26 6.99 -22.43
C LEU A 219 -24.59 7.75 -21.13
N VAL A 220 -25.52 8.70 -21.16
CA VAL A 220 -25.92 9.49 -19.98
C VAL A 220 -26.59 8.62 -18.90
N HIS A 221 -27.25 7.54 -19.31
CA HIS A 221 -27.96 6.61 -18.43
C HIS A 221 -27.05 5.58 -17.74
N VAL A 222 -25.77 5.53 -18.09
CA VAL A 222 -24.83 4.57 -17.50
C VAL A 222 -24.69 4.84 -16.00
N LYS A 223 -24.89 3.77 -15.22
CA LYS A 223 -24.80 3.80 -13.77
C LYS A 223 -23.34 3.97 -13.33
N PRO A 224 -23.08 4.61 -12.19
CA PRO A 224 -21.75 4.58 -11.59
C PRO A 224 -21.38 3.13 -11.24
N ASN A 225 -20.08 2.86 -11.17
CA ASN A 225 -19.55 1.59 -10.68
C ASN A 225 -20.15 1.28 -9.30
N GLU A 226 -20.59 0.04 -9.10
CA GLU A 226 -21.19 -0.40 -7.83
C GLU A 226 -20.20 -0.30 -6.66
N ILE A 227 -18.90 -0.44 -6.96
CA ILE A 227 -17.80 -0.38 -6.00
C ILE A 227 -17.04 0.93 -6.15
N ASP A 228 -17.00 1.72 -5.08
CA ASP A 228 -16.06 2.82 -4.96
C ASP A 228 -14.70 2.28 -4.51
N TYR A 229 -13.82 2.01 -5.47
CA TYR A 229 -12.47 1.52 -5.21
C TYR A 229 -11.64 2.47 -4.35
N THR A 230 -11.91 3.78 -4.39
CA THR A 230 -11.22 4.75 -3.52
C THR A 230 -11.62 4.50 -2.06
N LYS A 231 -12.92 4.31 -1.83
CA LYS A 231 -13.44 3.98 -0.49
C LYS A 231 -12.93 2.62 0.00
N GLU A 232 -12.93 1.59 -0.85
CA GLU A 232 -12.41 0.26 -0.47
C GLU A 232 -10.89 0.30 -0.21
N TYR A 233 -10.12 1.06 -0.97
CA TYR A 233 -8.69 1.27 -0.70
C TYR A 233 -8.45 1.89 0.67
N TYR A 234 -9.15 2.99 1.00
CA TYR A 234 -8.99 3.62 2.31
C TYR A 234 -9.47 2.72 3.45
N LYS A 235 -10.55 1.97 3.25
CA LYS A 235 -11.02 0.96 4.20
C LYS A 235 -9.99 -0.15 4.40
N PHE A 236 -9.33 -0.62 3.35
CA PHE A 236 -8.23 -1.58 3.44
C PHE A 236 -7.08 -1.01 4.28
N LEU A 237 -6.61 0.20 3.96
CA LEU A 237 -5.54 0.86 4.72
C LEU A 237 -5.89 1.06 6.20
N GLU A 238 -7.12 1.50 6.48
CA GLU A 238 -7.64 1.62 7.85
C GLU A 238 -7.68 0.26 8.56
N ASN A 239 -8.07 -0.79 7.84
CA ASN A 239 -8.16 -2.15 8.38
C ASN A 239 -6.79 -2.78 8.66
N SER A 240 -5.79 -2.49 7.82
CA SER A 240 -4.42 -3.02 7.94
C SER A 240 -3.53 -2.20 8.88
N HIS A 241 -3.99 -1.05 9.37
CA HIS A 241 -3.16 -0.16 10.16
C HIS A 241 -2.82 -0.75 11.55
N PRO A 242 -1.54 -0.78 11.98
CA PRO A 242 -1.13 -1.42 13.24
C PRO A 242 -1.82 -0.90 14.50
N TYR A 243 -2.22 0.38 14.50
CA TYR A 243 -2.87 1.04 15.64
C TYR A 243 -4.40 1.08 15.57
N LYS A 244 -5.05 0.47 14.56
CA LYS A 244 -6.51 0.55 14.39
C LYS A 244 -7.30 0.13 15.64
N GLU A 245 -6.78 -0.85 16.37
CA GLU A 245 -7.41 -1.38 17.59
C GLU A 245 -7.49 -0.35 18.73
N VAL A 246 -6.56 0.61 18.77
CA VAL A 246 -6.38 1.54 19.89
C VAL A 246 -6.57 3.01 19.50
N TRP A 247 -6.53 3.33 18.22
CA TRP A 247 -6.54 4.70 17.68
C TRP A 247 -7.41 4.80 16.43
N ASP A 248 -8.09 5.93 16.25
CA ASP A 248 -8.79 6.24 15.01
C ASP A 248 -7.80 6.70 13.94
N VAL A 249 -7.51 5.77 13.02
CA VAL A 249 -6.53 5.92 11.95
C VAL A 249 -7.10 6.60 10.70
N THR A 250 -8.40 6.87 10.65
CA THR A 250 -9.06 7.43 9.45
C THR A 250 -8.40 8.71 8.96
N GLY A 251 -8.07 9.63 9.86
CA GLY A 251 -7.44 10.90 9.46
C GLY A 251 -5.98 10.77 9.10
N VAL A 252 -5.27 9.78 9.67
CA VAL A 252 -3.90 9.46 9.25
C VAL A 252 -3.92 8.98 7.81
N VAL A 253 -4.73 7.95 7.54
CA VAL A 253 -4.88 7.32 6.23
C VAL A 253 -5.39 8.30 5.17
N ARG A 254 -6.36 9.15 5.52
CA ARG A 254 -6.98 10.12 4.60
C ARG A 254 -6.30 11.49 4.60
N LYS A 255 -5.17 11.65 5.29
CA LYS A 255 -4.43 12.93 5.43
C LYS A 255 -5.31 14.09 5.93
N GLN A 256 -6.25 13.79 6.82
CA GLN A 256 -7.10 14.78 7.49
C GLN A 256 -6.55 15.10 8.87
N SER A 257 -6.49 16.39 9.21
CA SER A 257 -6.07 16.79 10.55
C SER A 257 -7.11 16.33 11.58
N LEU A 258 -6.64 15.99 12.78
CA LEU A 258 -7.50 15.51 13.87
C LEU A 258 -8.63 16.49 14.22
N GLU A 259 -8.40 17.78 14.01
CA GLU A 259 -9.38 18.84 14.31
C GLU A 259 -10.49 18.93 13.29
N LYS A 260 -10.26 18.46 12.06
CA LYS A 260 -11.28 18.38 11.00
C LYS A 260 -12.17 17.14 11.14
N MET A 261 -11.77 16.15 11.93
CA MET A 261 -12.63 14.99 12.22
C MET A 261 -13.83 15.43 13.05
N GLN A 262 -15.05 15.16 12.60
CA GLN A 262 -16.24 15.51 13.39
C GLN A 262 -16.35 14.62 14.64
N THR A 263 -16.29 13.30 14.48
CA THR A 263 -16.48 12.33 15.57
C THR A 263 -15.48 11.17 15.45
N PRO A 264 -14.38 11.18 16.22
CA PRO A 264 -13.47 10.04 16.26
C PRO A 264 -14.18 8.79 16.79
N ASN A 265 -13.92 7.66 16.14
CA ASN A 265 -14.52 6.36 16.43
C ASN A 265 -13.93 5.68 17.68
N GLN A 266 -12.76 6.15 18.15
CA GLN A 266 -12.10 5.66 19.35
C GLN A 266 -12.13 6.73 20.46
N GLU A 267 -12.46 6.32 21.68
CA GLU A 267 -12.53 7.23 22.84
C GLU A 267 -11.17 7.85 23.16
N VAL A 268 -10.09 7.07 23.08
CA VAL A 268 -8.71 7.56 23.23
C VAL A 268 -8.44 8.71 22.26
N THR A 269 -8.79 8.56 20.98
CA THR A 269 -8.58 9.61 19.98
C THR A 269 -9.47 10.83 20.21
N ARG A 270 -10.70 10.63 20.70
CA ARG A 270 -11.60 11.71 21.08
C ARG A 270 -11.06 12.53 22.25
N ALA A 271 -10.64 11.87 23.33
CA ALA A 271 -10.07 12.53 24.49
C ALA A 271 -8.80 13.31 24.14
N TRP A 272 -7.95 12.77 23.25
CA TRP A 272 -6.78 13.49 22.74
C TRP A 272 -7.14 14.73 21.91
N LYS A 273 -8.16 14.62 21.05
CA LYS A 273 -8.68 15.76 20.28
C LYS A 273 -9.19 16.87 21.21
N GLU A 274 -9.98 16.52 22.22
CA GLU A 274 -10.53 17.45 23.22
C GLU A 274 -9.41 18.13 24.03
N PHE A 275 -8.37 17.37 24.41
CA PHE A 275 -7.17 17.91 25.06
C PHE A 275 -6.48 18.97 24.18
N ARG A 276 -6.24 18.66 22.89
CA ARG A 276 -5.63 19.63 21.95
C ARG A 276 -6.49 20.88 21.76
N GLN A 277 -7.82 20.74 21.72
CA GLN A 277 -8.74 21.88 21.66
C GLN A 277 -8.65 22.76 22.91
N SER A 278 -8.51 22.15 24.09
CA SER A 278 -8.34 22.85 25.36
C SER A 278 -6.99 23.57 25.46
N VAL A 279 -5.93 22.95 24.94
CA VAL A 279 -4.60 23.58 24.82
C VAL A 279 -4.66 24.81 23.92
N ARG A 280 -5.31 24.70 22.75
CA ARG A 280 -5.48 25.83 21.82
C ARG A 280 -6.29 26.98 22.39
N SER A 281 -7.33 26.67 23.15
CA SER A 281 -8.16 27.68 23.85
C SER A 281 -7.52 28.18 25.15
N LYS A 282 -6.33 27.70 25.51
CA LYS A 282 -5.60 28.03 26.74
C LYS A 282 -6.38 27.69 28.03
N ASN A 283 -7.34 26.76 27.96
CA ASN A 283 -8.17 26.35 29.10
C ASN A 283 -7.47 25.26 29.91
N LYS A 284 -6.76 25.65 30.96
CA LYS A 284 -5.99 24.73 31.83
C LYS A 284 -6.86 23.68 32.55
N PRO A 285 -7.97 24.06 33.22
CA PRO A 285 -8.85 23.07 33.85
C PRO A 285 -9.35 21.99 32.89
N GLN A 286 -9.87 22.38 31.72
CA GLN A 286 -10.37 21.42 30.73
C GLN A 286 -9.24 20.57 30.14
N ALA A 287 -8.06 21.16 29.88
CA ALA A 287 -6.93 20.40 29.38
C ALA A 287 -6.49 19.31 30.38
N ALA A 288 -6.47 19.59 31.68
CA ALA A 288 -6.16 18.59 32.69
C ALA A 288 -7.20 17.46 32.72
N GLU A 289 -8.49 17.81 32.66
CA GLU A 289 -9.59 16.84 32.64
C GLU A 289 -9.53 15.93 31.41
N HIS A 290 -9.37 16.49 30.22
CA HIS A 290 -9.28 15.72 28.97
C HIS A 290 -8.01 14.86 28.90
N LEU A 291 -6.89 15.31 29.49
CA LEU A 291 -5.68 14.48 29.56
C LEU A 291 -5.86 13.29 30.51
N LYS A 292 -6.55 13.49 31.63
CA LYS A 292 -6.92 12.40 32.54
C LYS A 292 -7.85 11.40 31.86
N LYS A 293 -8.86 11.89 31.14
CA LYS A 293 -9.78 11.06 30.34
C LYS A 293 -9.02 10.27 29.27
N PHE A 294 -8.03 10.89 28.62
CA PHE A 294 -7.15 10.21 27.67
C PHE A 294 -6.38 9.05 28.30
N LYS A 295 -5.78 9.26 29.48
CA LYS A 295 -5.09 8.21 30.26
C LYS A 295 -6.05 7.05 30.60
N GLN A 296 -7.21 7.36 31.17
CA GLN A 296 -8.22 6.36 31.55
C GLN A 296 -8.71 5.54 30.34
N SER A 297 -8.87 6.20 29.19
CA SER A 297 -9.25 5.54 27.95
C SER A 297 -8.15 4.57 27.48
N LEU A 298 -6.87 4.95 27.60
CA LEU A 298 -5.73 4.08 27.29
C LEU A 298 -5.67 2.87 28.24
N GLU A 299 -5.91 3.08 29.54
CA GLU A 299 -5.97 2.01 30.54
C GLU A 299 -7.09 1.01 30.20
N THR A 300 -8.27 1.50 29.86
CA THR A 300 -9.41 0.68 29.45
C THR A 300 -9.10 -0.14 28.19
N ILE A 301 -8.49 0.48 27.18
CA ILE A 301 -8.08 -0.23 25.95
C ILE A 301 -6.96 -1.25 26.23
N SER A 302 -6.05 -0.96 27.16
CA SER A 302 -4.94 -1.85 27.50
C SER A 302 -5.39 -3.19 28.08
N GLN A 303 -6.61 -3.28 28.61
CA GLN A 303 -7.19 -4.50 29.14
C GLN A 303 -7.73 -5.45 28.05
N LYS A 304 -7.89 -4.98 26.81
CA LYS A 304 -8.51 -5.76 25.73
C LYS A 304 -7.62 -6.89 25.21
N SER A 305 -6.31 -6.67 25.07
CA SER A 305 -5.36 -7.67 24.59
C SER A 305 -3.91 -7.29 24.95
N PRO A 306 -2.96 -8.26 24.99
CA PRO A 306 -1.54 -7.96 25.18
C PRO A 306 -0.97 -7.01 24.11
N HIS A 307 -1.48 -7.11 22.88
CA HIS A 307 -1.10 -6.22 21.78
C HIS A 307 -1.61 -4.80 22.03
N ALA A 308 -2.89 -4.64 22.36
CA ALA A 308 -3.49 -3.36 22.71
C ALA A 308 -2.81 -2.70 23.91
N LYS A 309 -2.37 -3.48 24.90
CA LYS A 309 -1.56 -3.00 26.04
C LYS A 309 -0.25 -2.35 25.56
N ASN A 310 0.50 -3.02 24.70
CA ASN A 310 1.76 -2.48 24.18
C ASN A 310 1.53 -1.20 23.36
N LEU A 311 0.51 -1.20 22.49
CA LEU A 311 0.16 -0.02 21.70
C LEU A 311 -0.30 1.16 22.57
N ALA A 312 -1.08 0.90 23.63
CA ALA A 312 -1.49 1.93 24.58
C ALA A 312 -0.30 2.56 25.32
N VAL A 313 0.69 1.75 25.70
CA VAL A 313 1.95 2.25 26.28
C VAL A 313 2.71 3.14 25.29
N HIS A 314 2.76 2.75 24.01
CA HIS A 314 3.39 3.57 22.97
C HIS A 314 2.68 4.90 22.78
N LEU A 315 1.35 4.92 22.73
CA LEU A 315 0.55 6.14 22.62
C LEU A 315 0.74 7.06 23.83
N LYS A 316 0.82 6.49 25.04
CA LYS A 316 1.08 7.26 26.26
C LYS A 316 2.46 7.93 26.23
N LYS A 317 3.50 7.19 25.82
CA LYS A 317 4.86 7.73 25.64
C LYS A 317 4.91 8.79 24.54
N ALA A 318 4.22 8.57 23.42
CA ALA A 318 4.12 9.54 22.35
C ALA A 318 3.48 10.86 22.82
N ALA A 319 2.36 10.77 23.55
CA ALA A 319 1.71 11.92 24.16
C ALA A 319 2.65 12.68 25.11
N TYR A 320 3.38 11.97 25.96
CA TYR A 320 4.37 12.56 26.87
C TYR A 320 5.44 13.35 26.11
N TYR A 321 6.10 12.73 25.13
CA TYR A 321 7.16 13.39 24.37
C TYR A 321 6.65 14.57 23.55
N LEU A 322 5.44 14.48 22.99
CA LEU A 322 4.85 15.59 22.27
C LEU A 322 4.61 16.80 23.19
N ILE A 323 3.98 16.59 24.35
CA ILE A 323 3.67 17.68 25.28
C ILE A 323 4.97 18.34 25.79
N GLN A 324 6.03 17.56 26.01
CA GLN A 324 7.33 18.11 26.41
C GLN A 324 8.02 18.88 25.28
N GLY A 325 8.03 18.33 24.07
CA GLY A 325 8.84 18.82 22.95
C GLY A 325 8.20 19.91 22.10
N ASP A 326 6.86 19.92 21.93
CA ASP A 326 6.18 20.86 21.04
C ASP A 326 5.92 22.21 21.76
N PRO A 327 6.41 23.35 21.22
CA PRO A 327 6.23 24.68 21.82
C PRO A 327 4.78 25.06 22.11
N ASN A 328 3.81 24.53 21.35
CA ASN A 328 2.40 24.81 21.56
C ASN A 328 1.87 24.30 22.91
N PHE A 329 2.59 23.38 23.56
CA PHE A 329 2.22 22.80 24.85
C PHE A 329 3.03 23.37 26.02
N GLU A 330 3.87 24.40 25.82
CA GLU A 330 4.75 24.95 26.86
C GLU A 330 4.01 25.28 28.17
N GLY A 331 2.84 25.91 28.08
CA GLY A 331 1.99 26.23 29.23
C GLY A 331 1.33 25.03 29.93
N PHE A 332 1.47 23.83 29.37
CA PHE A 332 0.80 22.60 29.77
C PHE A 332 1.78 21.46 30.11
N ARG A 333 3.10 21.68 29.99
CA ARG A 333 4.14 20.66 30.29
C ARG A 333 4.00 20.01 31.67
N HIS A 334 3.56 20.77 32.67
CA HIS A 334 3.33 20.24 34.02
C HIS A 334 2.28 19.12 34.09
N LEU A 335 1.36 19.04 33.12
CA LEU A 335 0.34 18.01 33.05
C LEU A 335 0.89 16.65 32.64
N THR A 336 2.12 16.54 32.14
CA THR A 336 2.69 15.23 31.77
C THR A 336 2.87 14.28 32.95
N LYS A 337 2.86 14.80 34.18
CA LYS A 337 2.82 13.99 35.41
C LYS A 337 1.61 13.04 35.43
N GLU A 338 0.50 13.41 34.79
CA GLU A 338 -0.66 12.54 34.64
C GLU A 338 -0.38 11.31 33.78
N LEU A 339 0.56 11.40 32.84
CA LEU A 339 0.94 10.32 31.91
C LEU A 339 2.07 9.43 32.44
N GLU A 340 2.72 9.84 33.52
CA GLU A 340 3.74 9.04 34.20
C GLU A 340 3.07 7.89 34.97
N ASP A 341 3.63 6.68 34.84
CA ASP A 341 3.26 5.56 35.69
C ASP A 341 3.97 5.75 37.02
N ASN A 342 3.36 6.50 37.95
CA ASN A 342 3.73 6.37 39.35
C ASN A 342 2.84 5.31 40.01
N PRO A 343 3.41 4.38 40.80
CA PRO A 343 2.64 3.48 41.65
C PRO A 343 1.75 4.22 42.64
#